data_AF-A0A1H4BMI7-F1
#
_entry.id   AF-A0A1H4BMI7-F1
#
_cell.length_a   1.000
_cell.length_b   1.000
_cell.length_c   1.000
_cell.angle_alpha   90.00
_cell.angle_beta   90.00
_cell.angle_gamma   90.00
#
_symmetry.space_group_name_H-M   'P 1'
#
loop_
_entity.id
_entity.type
_entity.pdbx_description
1 polymer ?
#
loop_
_entity_poly.entity_id
_entity_poly.type
_entity_poly.pdbx_seq_one_letter_code
_entity_poly.pdbx_strand_id
1 'polypeptide(L)'
;MFQCHINCPHCGFSQDVHQDPAILHGKTVTCPKCRKTFPFVQSDLDSPSPSTPPARQQQLPRTSNSSPIKPRASKDSSPRKFCTSCGNQINVKAEICPKCFVRVTPPRNAINKAALLLITFFLGGIGGHKFYVKKYLQGVLYLLFCWTYIPSLFALIEFFIYAFKSEEKLQEKFPETSSGALLFLLIIPVVIVIVGILAAIAIPQFTAYQQKANDTIARSALTTCQTQIEIYFVDHGTYPLDTSQLQCQTPDDVSLFYLVYGSEGYQLISLSDSGSKAFLSNQNQTEVDEFEKSIIEEELAARVGEEVLTPGFHFVE
;
A
#
# COMPACT_ATOMS: atom_id res chain seq x y z
N MET A 1 -65.87 11.33 8.10
CA MET A 1 -64.41 11.05 8.14
C MET A 1 -63.70 12.39 8.02
N PHE A 2 -63.09 12.87 9.09
CA PHE A 2 -62.34 14.14 9.06
C PHE A 2 -60.96 13.90 8.43
N GLN A 3 -60.62 14.64 7.39
CA GLN A 3 -59.28 14.66 6.79
C GLN A 3 -58.53 15.87 7.37
N CYS A 4 -57.40 15.61 8.00
CA CYS A 4 -56.52 16.65 8.53
C CYS A 4 -55.25 16.68 7.70
N HIS A 5 -54.83 17.86 7.27
CA HIS A 5 -53.61 18.04 6.49
C HIS A 5 -52.46 18.48 7.41
N ILE A 6 -51.45 17.63 7.60
CA ILE A 6 -50.27 17.95 8.42
C ILE A 6 -49.21 18.57 7.52
N ASN A 7 -48.69 19.75 7.87
CA ASN A 7 -47.56 20.38 7.18
C ASN A 7 -46.38 20.60 8.14
N CYS A 8 -45.20 20.10 7.77
CA CYS A 8 -43.99 20.22 8.58
C CYS A 8 -43.27 21.56 8.31
N PRO A 9 -43.12 22.45 9.32
CA PRO A 9 -42.47 23.76 9.13
C PRO A 9 -40.96 23.66 8.87
N HIS A 10 -40.33 22.53 9.18
CA HIS A 10 -38.87 22.37 9.03
C HIS A 10 -38.43 21.92 7.65
N CYS A 11 -39.27 21.17 6.93
CA CYS A 11 -38.88 20.58 5.64
C CYS A 11 -39.96 20.67 4.56
N GLY A 12 -41.12 21.29 4.85
CA GLY A 12 -42.24 21.45 3.91
C GLY A 12 -42.90 20.14 3.51
N PHE A 13 -42.71 19.07 4.28
CA PHE A 13 -43.39 17.80 4.03
C PHE A 13 -44.87 17.91 4.44
N SER A 14 -45.78 17.55 3.53
CA SER A 14 -47.20 17.47 3.81
C SER A 14 -47.78 16.08 3.58
N GLN A 15 -48.75 15.70 4.41
CA GLN A 15 -49.48 14.44 4.28
C GLN A 15 -50.89 14.56 4.86
N ASP A 16 -51.87 14.03 4.13
CA ASP A 16 -53.24 13.90 4.59
C ASP A 16 -53.37 12.70 5.53
N VAL A 17 -53.93 12.92 6.71
CA VAL A 17 -54.15 11.86 7.71
C VAL A 17 -55.64 11.73 7.99
N HIS A 18 -56.12 10.49 7.92
CA HIS A 18 -57.49 10.11 8.27
C HIS A 18 -57.59 9.87 9.79
N GLN A 19 -57.55 10.94 10.58
CA GLN A 19 -57.74 10.90 12.03
C GLN A 19 -58.54 12.11 12.50
N ASP A 20 -59.30 11.92 13.59
CA ASP A 20 -60.15 12.96 14.17
C ASP A 20 -59.28 14.11 14.72
N PRO A 21 -59.46 15.37 14.25
CA PRO A 21 -58.65 16.51 14.66
C PRO A 21 -58.70 16.77 16.17
N ALA A 22 -59.79 16.38 16.86
CA ALA A 22 -59.94 16.56 18.30
C ALA A 22 -58.92 15.74 19.13
N ILE A 23 -58.36 14.65 18.58
CA ILE A 23 -57.39 13.79 19.28
C ILE A 23 -55.95 14.35 19.18
N LEU A 24 -55.70 15.19 18.17
CA LEU A 24 -54.38 15.73 17.83
C LEU A 24 -54.13 17.13 18.41
N HIS A 25 -55.19 17.81 18.87
CA HIS A 25 -55.06 19.11 19.51
C HIS A 25 -54.18 19.01 20.78
N GLY A 26 -53.03 19.71 20.77
CA GLY A 26 -52.08 19.73 21.88
C GLY A 26 -51.07 18.58 21.93
N LYS A 27 -51.06 17.65 20.95
CA LYS A 27 -50.03 16.61 20.84
C LYS A 27 -48.91 17.02 19.89
N THR A 28 -47.69 16.60 20.21
CA THR A 28 -46.51 16.80 19.36
C THR A 28 -46.40 15.67 18.34
N VAL A 29 -46.27 16.00 17.06
CA VAL A 29 -46.13 15.03 15.96
C VAL A 29 -44.69 15.02 15.45
N THR A 30 -44.16 13.84 15.15
CA THR A 30 -42.80 13.67 14.61
C THR A 30 -42.87 13.50 13.10
N CYS A 31 -42.13 14.34 12.35
CA CYS A 31 -42.10 14.26 10.91
C CYS A 31 -41.40 12.98 10.43
N PRO A 32 -42.01 12.16 9.54
CA PRO A 32 -41.36 10.95 9.02
C PRO A 32 -40.14 11.26 8.14
N LYS A 33 -40.09 12.46 7.53
CA LYS A 33 -39.01 12.85 6.62
C LYS A 33 -37.78 13.42 7.33
N CYS A 34 -37.98 14.30 8.32
CA CYS A 34 -36.86 14.98 9.01
C CYS A 34 -36.68 14.55 10.47
N ARG A 35 -37.56 13.71 11.01
CA ARG A 35 -37.56 13.20 12.39
C ARG A 35 -37.61 14.25 13.50
N LYS A 36 -37.88 15.53 13.19
CA LYS A 36 -38.13 16.58 14.17
C LYS A 36 -39.59 16.57 14.63
N THR A 37 -39.79 16.86 15.91
CA THR A 37 -41.10 16.87 16.57
C THR A 37 -41.60 18.32 16.72
N PHE A 38 -42.86 18.58 16.40
CA PHE A 38 -43.48 19.91 16.48
C PHE A 38 -44.94 19.81 16.96
N PRO A 39 -45.50 20.86 17.62
CA PRO A 39 -46.90 20.86 18.03
C PRO A 39 -47.83 20.98 16.82
N PHE A 40 -48.89 20.18 16.78
CA PHE A 40 -49.92 20.30 15.76
C PHE A 40 -50.83 21.51 16.07
N VAL A 41 -51.03 22.39 15.08
CA VAL A 41 -51.95 23.53 15.15
C VAL A 41 -52.97 23.36 14.03
N GLN A 42 -54.26 23.26 14.38
CA GLN A 42 -55.33 23.20 13.41
C GLN A 42 -55.46 24.57 12.74
N SER A 43 -55.39 24.61 11.41
CA SER A 43 -55.73 25.82 10.65
C SER A 43 -57.25 25.91 10.59
N ASP A 44 -57.82 26.84 11.34
CA ASP A 44 -59.26 27.05 11.47
C ASP A 44 -59.94 27.31 10.11
N LEU A 45 -61.04 26.57 9.89
CA LEU A 45 -62.10 26.92 8.95
C LEU A 45 -62.98 27.96 9.65
N ASP A 46 -63.01 29.19 9.13
CA ASP A 46 -64.18 30.09 9.03
C ASP A 46 -63.79 31.58 9.10
N SER A 47 -63.92 32.29 7.97
CA SER A 47 -64.35 33.69 7.94
C SER A 47 -64.84 34.09 6.53
N PRO A 48 -65.85 34.98 6.42
CA PRO A 48 -66.74 35.09 5.26
C PRO A 48 -66.25 36.06 4.17
N SER A 49 -66.82 35.88 2.98
CA SER A 49 -66.65 36.73 1.79
C SER A 49 -67.19 38.15 1.96
N PRO A 50 -66.76 39.09 1.10
CA PRO A 50 -67.75 39.93 0.43
C PRO A 50 -67.53 40.10 -1.08
N SER A 51 -68.62 39.90 -1.82
CA SER A 51 -69.11 40.61 -3.03
C SER A 51 -68.24 40.72 -4.31
N THR A 52 -68.67 39.97 -5.34
CA THR A 52 -68.61 40.21 -6.81
C THR A 52 -69.56 41.37 -7.23
N PRO A 53 -69.80 41.79 -8.51
CA PRO A 53 -69.11 41.80 -9.85
C PRO A 53 -69.09 43.25 -10.50
N PRO A 54 -68.82 43.55 -11.82
CA PRO A 54 -68.94 42.70 -13.03
C PRO A 54 -67.86 42.81 -14.13
N ALA A 55 -68.03 41.88 -15.07
CA ALA A 55 -67.29 41.64 -16.29
C ALA A 55 -67.14 42.88 -17.19
N ARG A 56 -65.94 43.01 -17.79
CA ARG A 56 -65.73 43.84 -18.98
C ARG A 56 -64.91 43.06 -20.00
N GLN A 57 -65.58 42.69 -21.09
CA GLN A 57 -64.97 42.23 -22.32
C GLN A 57 -64.14 43.36 -22.92
N GLN A 58 -62.85 43.12 -23.18
CA GLN A 58 -62.13 43.77 -24.28
C GLN A 58 -61.17 42.79 -24.95
N GLN A 59 -61.34 42.74 -26.26
CA GLN A 59 -60.71 41.89 -27.27
C GLN A 59 -59.55 42.68 -27.90
N LEU A 60 -58.47 42.00 -28.34
CA LEU A 60 -57.67 42.20 -29.58
C LEU A 60 -56.19 41.75 -29.39
N PRO A 61 -55.45 41.39 -30.46
CA PRO A 61 -55.86 40.90 -31.78
C PRO A 61 -55.22 39.54 -32.15
N ARG A 62 -55.95 38.74 -32.94
CA ARG A 62 -55.34 37.76 -33.85
C ARG A 62 -54.62 38.53 -34.95
N THR A 63 -53.30 38.48 -34.97
CA THR A 63 -52.53 38.62 -36.20
C THR A 63 -51.96 37.26 -36.54
N SER A 64 -52.61 36.62 -37.51
CA SER A 64 -51.97 35.66 -38.39
C SER A 64 -50.69 36.29 -38.95
N ASN A 65 -49.55 35.66 -38.70
CA ASN A 65 -48.56 35.45 -39.75
C ASN A 65 -47.62 34.31 -39.34
N SER A 66 -47.67 33.29 -40.18
CA SER A 66 -46.78 32.16 -40.25
C SER A 66 -45.32 32.59 -40.32
N SER A 67 -44.53 32.13 -39.36
CA SER A 67 -43.26 31.49 -39.70
C SER A 67 -42.94 30.50 -38.58
N PRO A 68 -42.91 29.18 -38.83
CA PRO A 68 -42.26 28.29 -37.88
C PRO A 68 -40.78 28.66 -37.95
N ILE A 69 -40.29 29.40 -36.95
CA ILE A 69 -38.86 29.37 -36.66
C ILE A 69 -38.60 27.93 -36.21
N LYS A 70 -38.31 27.09 -37.20
CA LYS A 70 -37.70 25.78 -37.06
C LYS A 70 -36.57 26.01 -36.05
N PRO A 71 -36.57 25.39 -34.86
CA PRO A 71 -35.40 25.46 -34.02
C PRO A 71 -34.27 24.94 -34.91
N ARG A 72 -33.32 25.82 -35.24
CA ARG A 72 -32.09 25.41 -35.92
C ARG A 72 -31.58 24.26 -35.06
N ALA A 73 -31.62 23.06 -35.62
CA ALA A 73 -30.90 21.92 -35.09
C ALA A 73 -29.41 22.26 -35.25
N SER A 74 -28.90 23.15 -34.39
CA SER A 74 -27.49 23.24 -34.13
C SER A 74 -27.11 21.84 -33.66
N LYS A 75 -26.29 21.16 -34.46
CA LYS A 75 -25.47 20.04 -34.00
C LYS A 75 -24.58 20.59 -32.89
N ASP A 76 -25.15 20.73 -31.70
CA ASP A 76 -24.43 21.05 -30.49
C ASP A 76 -23.90 19.71 -29.98
N SER A 77 -22.62 19.48 -30.24
CA SER A 77 -21.85 18.32 -29.80
C SER A 77 -21.42 18.44 -28.33
N SER A 78 -22.04 19.33 -27.56
CA SER A 78 -21.74 19.48 -26.14
C SER A 78 -22.26 18.28 -25.33
N PRO A 79 -21.51 17.84 -24.31
CA PRO A 79 -21.90 16.70 -23.48
C PRO A 79 -23.21 17.00 -22.75
N ARG A 80 -24.12 16.00 -22.73
CA ARG A 80 -25.44 16.09 -22.10
C ARG A 80 -25.51 15.24 -20.82
N LYS A 81 -26.24 15.74 -19.82
CA LYS A 81 -26.63 15.00 -18.60
C LYS A 81 -28.16 14.97 -18.50
N PHE A 82 -28.70 14.13 -17.63
CA PHE A 82 -30.13 14.12 -17.34
C PHE A 82 -30.44 14.94 -16.09
N CYS A 83 -31.55 15.67 -16.12
CA CYS A 83 -32.07 16.32 -14.94
C CYS A 83 -32.59 15.27 -13.96
N THR A 84 -32.09 15.27 -12.72
CA THR A 84 -32.49 14.33 -11.66
C THR A 84 -33.94 14.50 -11.20
N SER A 85 -34.56 15.65 -11.49
CA SER A 85 -35.94 15.94 -11.09
C SER A 85 -36.96 15.55 -12.16
N CYS A 86 -36.70 15.84 -13.45
CA CYS A 86 -37.69 15.65 -14.52
C CYS A 86 -37.26 14.71 -15.65
N GLY A 87 -36.03 14.19 -15.59
CA GLY A 87 -35.50 13.27 -16.61
C GLY A 87 -35.16 13.91 -17.96
N ASN A 88 -35.29 15.23 -18.13
CA ASN A 88 -34.96 15.87 -19.40
C ASN A 88 -33.45 15.89 -19.66
N GLN A 89 -33.06 15.73 -20.93
CA GLN A 89 -31.67 15.94 -21.34
C GLN A 89 -31.33 17.43 -21.29
N ILE A 90 -30.26 17.75 -20.58
CA ILE A 90 -29.76 19.11 -20.38
C ILE A 90 -28.25 19.12 -20.65
N ASN A 91 -27.71 20.28 -20.99
CA ASN A 91 -26.26 20.45 -21.12
C ASN A 91 -25.59 20.19 -19.75
N VAL A 92 -24.41 19.57 -19.74
CA VAL A 92 -23.65 19.31 -18.51
C VAL A 92 -23.35 20.58 -17.70
N LYS A 93 -23.18 21.73 -18.39
CA LYS A 93 -22.94 23.05 -17.79
C LYS A 93 -24.22 23.80 -17.38
N ALA A 94 -25.41 23.25 -17.65
CA ALA A 94 -26.65 23.90 -17.25
C ALA A 94 -26.76 23.96 -15.72
N GLU A 95 -26.97 25.19 -15.20
CA GLU A 95 -27.26 25.47 -13.78
C GLU A 95 -28.77 25.39 -13.47
N ILE A 96 -29.60 25.58 -14.49
CA ILE A 96 -31.06 25.52 -14.40
C ILE A 96 -31.58 24.63 -15.52
N CYS A 97 -32.47 23.69 -15.19
CA CYS A 97 -33.13 22.88 -16.20
C CYS A 97 -34.16 23.72 -16.97
N PRO A 98 -34.12 23.80 -18.32
CA PRO A 98 -35.08 24.58 -19.10
C PRO A 98 -36.50 23.99 -19.12
N LYS A 99 -36.70 22.75 -18.65
CA LYS A 99 -38.01 22.08 -18.65
C LYS A 99 -38.75 22.20 -17.32
N CYS A 100 -38.06 21.97 -16.20
CA CYS A 100 -38.68 21.98 -14.87
C CYS A 100 -38.17 23.11 -13.97
N PHE A 101 -37.23 23.94 -14.44
CA PHE A 101 -36.67 25.09 -13.73
C PHE A 101 -35.98 24.78 -12.39
N VAL A 102 -35.76 23.49 -12.08
CA VAL A 102 -34.96 23.07 -10.93
C VAL A 102 -33.49 23.41 -11.17
N ARG A 103 -32.85 23.98 -10.16
CA ARG A 103 -31.41 24.19 -10.14
C ARG A 103 -30.70 22.84 -10.10
N VAL A 104 -29.85 22.61 -11.09
CA VAL A 104 -29.07 21.40 -11.24
C VAL A 104 -27.63 21.74 -10.93
N THR A 105 -27.05 21.07 -9.95
CA THR A 105 -25.65 21.29 -9.61
C THR A 105 -24.76 20.94 -10.81
N PRO A 106 -23.80 21.80 -11.18
CA PRO A 106 -22.79 21.45 -12.16
C PRO A 106 -21.95 20.28 -11.64
N PRO A 107 -21.35 19.47 -12.53
CA PRO A 107 -20.52 18.35 -12.10
C PRO A 107 -19.36 18.87 -11.23
N ARG A 108 -19.26 18.33 -10.00
CA ARG A 108 -18.30 18.75 -8.97
C ARG A 108 -16.83 18.45 -9.32
N ASN A 109 -16.58 17.76 -10.44
CA ASN A 109 -15.30 17.15 -10.80
C ASN A 109 -14.73 17.69 -12.13
N ALA A 110 -14.93 18.96 -12.46
CA ALA A 110 -14.30 19.56 -13.63
C ALA A 110 -12.78 19.72 -13.37
N ILE A 111 -11.97 18.99 -14.13
CA ILE A 111 -10.51 19.04 -14.03
C ILE A 111 -9.99 20.26 -14.81
N ASN A 112 -9.25 21.15 -14.13
CA ASN A 112 -8.60 22.27 -14.80
C ASN A 112 -7.46 21.79 -15.72
N LYS A 113 -7.54 22.09 -17.03
CA LYS A 113 -6.52 21.68 -18.02
C LYS A 113 -5.14 22.26 -17.71
N ALA A 114 -5.08 23.55 -17.37
CA ALA A 114 -3.81 24.21 -17.01
C ALA A 114 -3.14 23.55 -15.81
N ALA A 115 -3.90 23.26 -14.75
CA ALA A 115 -3.39 22.55 -13.57
C ALA A 115 -2.93 21.13 -13.93
N LEU A 116 -3.69 20.40 -14.76
CA LEU A 116 -3.27 19.08 -15.24
C LEU A 116 -1.92 19.15 -15.98
N LEU A 117 -1.72 20.14 -16.86
CA LEU A 117 -0.47 20.31 -17.60
C LEU A 117 0.71 20.65 -16.69
N LEU A 118 0.53 21.59 -15.75
CA LEU A 118 1.56 21.95 -14.78
C LEU A 118 1.95 20.75 -13.92
N ILE A 119 0.97 20.01 -13.40
CA ILE A 119 1.22 18.82 -12.59
C ILE A 119 1.87 17.71 -13.44
N THR A 120 1.49 17.54 -14.70
CA THR A 120 2.10 16.52 -15.58
C THR A 120 3.54 16.86 -15.93
N PHE A 121 3.88 18.14 -16.09
CA PHE A 121 5.24 18.56 -16.39
C PHE A 121 6.16 18.49 -15.17
N PHE A 122 5.76 19.10 -14.04
CA PHE A 122 6.61 19.20 -12.85
C PHE A 122 6.54 17.97 -11.93
N LEU A 123 5.36 17.36 -11.81
CA LEU A 123 5.11 16.20 -10.95
C LEU A 123 4.86 14.92 -11.76
N GLY A 124 5.19 14.91 -13.05
CA GLY A 124 4.99 13.77 -13.93
C GLY A 124 5.81 12.54 -13.54
N GLY A 125 7.09 12.75 -13.22
CA GLY A 125 8.01 11.66 -12.84
C GLY A 125 7.63 10.93 -11.56
N ILE A 126 6.91 11.60 -10.65
CA ILE A 126 6.37 10.99 -9.42
C ILE A 126 4.90 10.54 -9.58
N GLY A 127 4.28 10.77 -10.75
CA GLY A 127 2.91 10.37 -11.04
C GLY A 127 1.80 11.30 -10.52
N GLY A 128 2.12 12.55 -10.16
CA GLY A 128 1.17 13.52 -9.61
C GLY A 128 -0.04 13.78 -10.52
N HIS A 129 0.13 13.74 -11.83
CA HIS A 129 -0.96 13.94 -12.79
C HIS A 129 -1.96 12.78 -12.77
N LYS A 130 -1.52 11.56 -12.47
CA LYS A 130 -2.41 10.40 -12.31
C LYS A 130 -3.26 10.52 -11.05
N PHE A 131 -2.67 11.01 -9.96
CA PHE A 131 -3.40 11.35 -8.74
C PHE A 131 -4.42 12.47 -8.98
N TYR A 132 -4.06 13.49 -9.76
CA TYR A 132 -4.97 14.58 -10.13
C TYR A 132 -6.17 14.10 -10.96
N VAL A 133 -5.96 13.11 -11.84
CA VAL A 133 -7.03 12.42 -12.60
C VAL A 133 -7.74 11.33 -11.77
N LYS A 134 -7.49 11.27 -10.45
CA LYS A 134 -8.04 10.29 -9.50
C LYS A 134 -7.75 8.82 -9.85
N LYS A 135 -6.69 8.57 -10.63
CA LYS A 135 -6.15 7.24 -10.92
C LYS A 135 -5.07 6.90 -9.89
N TYR A 136 -5.46 6.80 -8.62
CA TYR A 136 -4.54 6.65 -7.49
C TYR A 136 -3.54 5.51 -7.70
N LEU A 137 -3.98 4.36 -8.19
CA LEU A 137 -3.11 3.20 -8.37
C LEU A 137 -2.07 3.40 -9.48
N GLN A 138 -2.44 4.06 -10.59
CA GLN A 138 -1.47 4.41 -11.64
C GLN A 138 -0.46 5.46 -11.12
N GLY A 139 -0.89 6.35 -10.22
CA GLY A 139 -0.01 7.26 -9.50
C GLY A 139 0.96 6.55 -8.56
N VAL A 140 0.49 5.58 -7.75
CA VAL A 140 1.33 4.78 -6.85
C VAL A 140 2.36 3.97 -7.64
N LEU A 141 1.97 3.41 -8.79
CA LEU A 141 2.91 2.71 -9.67
C LEU A 141 4.03 3.65 -10.14
N TYR A 142 3.69 4.87 -10.56
CA TYR A 142 4.67 5.88 -10.96
C TYR A 142 5.58 6.26 -9.78
N LEU A 143 5.04 6.32 -8.56
CA LEU A 143 5.80 6.62 -7.34
C LEU A 143 6.77 5.49 -6.94
N LEU A 144 6.37 4.22 -7.10
CA LEU A 144 7.25 3.06 -6.85
C LEU A 144 8.37 2.94 -7.89
N PHE A 145 8.09 3.28 -9.15
CA PHE A 145 9.06 3.20 -10.23
C PHE A 145 9.81 4.52 -10.47
N CYS A 146 9.60 5.56 -9.65
CA CYS A 146 10.20 6.88 -9.89
C CYS A 146 11.73 6.86 -9.91
N TRP A 147 12.35 5.97 -9.12
CA TRP A 147 13.80 5.76 -9.07
C TRP A 147 14.40 5.21 -10.38
N THR A 148 13.59 4.61 -11.24
CA THR A 148 14.04 4.10 -12.54
C THR A 148 14.09 5.18 -13.63
N TYR A 149 13.58 6.39 -13.35
CA TYR A 149 13.35 7.48 -14.31
C TYR A 149 12.42 7.13 -15.50
N ILE A 150 12.05 5.86 -15.70
CA ILE A 150 11.10 5.41 -16.74
C ILE A 150 9.76 6.16 -16.65
N PRO A 151 9.13 6.38 -15.47
CA PRO A 151 7.88 7.13 -15.37
C PRO A 151 8.01 8.59 -15.84
N SER A 152 9.20 9.19 -15.72
CA SER A 152 9.44 10.56 -16.18
C SER A 152 9.34 10.68 -17.70
N LEU A 153 9.86 9.70 -18.44
CA LEU A 153 9.77 9.66 -19.90
C LEU A 153 8.32 9.46 -20.37
N PHE A 154 7.58 8.54 -19.73
CA PHE A 154 6.16 8.34 -20.03
C PHE A 154 5.31 9.57 -19.70
N ALA A 155 5.57 10.23 -18.58
CA ALA A 155 4.86 11.45 -18.21
C ALA A 155 5.12 12.60 -19.19
N LEU A 156 6.33 12.71 -19.74
CA LEU A 156 6.64 13.69 -20.78
C LEU A 156 5.83 13.42 -22.07
N ILE A 157 5.69 12.16 -22.49
CA ILE A 157 4.83 11.79 -23.62
C ILE A 157 3.36 12.14 -23.33
N GLU A 158 2.87 11.80 -22.14
CA GLU A 158 1.50 12.13 -21.73
C GLU A 158 1.24 13.62 -21.61
N PHE A 159 2.25 14.42 -21.24
CA PHE A 159 2.18 15.88 -21.24
C PHE A 159 1.86 16.40 -22.64
N PHE A 160 2.57 15.94 -23.69
CA PHE A 160 2.27 16.32 -25.07
C PHE A 160 0.86 15.88 -25.49
N ILE A 161 0.47 14.64 -25.15
CA ILE A 161 -0.88 14.14 -25.44
C ILE A 161 -1.94 15.04 -24.79
N TYR A 162 -1.76 15.46 -23.53
CA TYR A 162 -2.70 16.34 -22.84
C TYR A 162 -2.67 17.78 -23.37
N ALA A 163 -1.52 18.28 -23.81
CA ALA A 163 -1.39 19.60 -24.40
C ALA A 163 -2.23 19.72 -25.67
N PHE A 164 -2.13 18.73 -26.56
CA PHE A 164 -2.86 18.67 -27.84
C PHE A 164 -4.32 18.23 -27.71
N LYS A 165 -4.76 17.75 -26.53
CA LYS A 165 -6.15 17.35 -26.30
C LYS A 165 -7.04 18.56 -26.01
N SER A 166 -8.18 18.68 -26.70
CA SER A 166 -9.15 19.75 -26.43
C SER A 166 -9.84 19.57 -25.07
N GLU A 167 -10.21 20.68 -24.42
CA GLU A 167 -10.81 20.69 -23.08
C GLU A 167 -12.14 19.92 -23.00
N GLU A 168 -12.93 19.98 -24.07
CA GLU A 168 -14.20 19.26 -24.17
C GLU A 168 -14.00 17.74 -24.12
N LYS A 169 -13.01 17.24 -24.87
CA LYS A 169 -12.63 15.81 -24.92
C LYS A 169 -11.94 15.33 -23.64
N LEU A 170 -11.41 16.25 -22.84
CA LEU A 170 -10.92 15.93 -21.51
C LEU A 170 -12.09 15.63 -20.59
N GLN A 171 -13.09 16.53 -20.53
CA GLN A 171 -14.25 16.41 -19.65
C GLN A 171 -15.16 15.22 -19.96
N GLU A 172 -15.24 14.81 -21.22
CA GLU A 172 -16.10 13.69 -21.65
C GLU A 172 -15.53 12.30 -21.25
N LYS A 173 -14.20 12.16 -21.14
CA LYS A 173 -13.53 10.85 -21.09
C LYS A 173 -13.01 10.48 -19.69
N PHE A 174 -13.73 10.84 -18.63
CA PHE A 174 -13.43 10.40 -17.27
C PHE A 174 -14.38 9.28 -16.81
N PRO A 175 -14.16 8.02 -17.22
CA PRO A 175 -14.81 6.90 -16.57
C PRO A 175 -14.27 6.74 -15.13
N GLU A 176 -15.15 6.42 -14.19
CA GLU A 176 -14.77 5.91 -12.88
C GLU A 176 -13.93 4.64 -13.07
N THR A 177 -12.64 4.72 -12.74
CA THR A 177 -11.70 3.61 -12.98
C THR A 177 -11.70 2.68 -11.76
N SER A 178 -12.57 1.68 -11.78
CA SER A 178 -12.41 0.48 -10.93
C SER A 178 -11.54 -0.53 -11.69
N SER A 179 -10.22 -0.29 -11.75
CA SER A 179 -9.28 -1.15 -12.49
C SER A 179 -8.08 -1.58 -11.64
N GLY A 180 -8.19 -1.49 -10.31
CA GLY A 180 -7.11 -1.93 -9.43
C GLY A 180 -6.88 -3.44 -9.46
N ALA A 181 -7.95 -4.23 -9.59
CA ALA A 181 -7.88 -5.69 -9.59
C ALA A 181 -7.03 -6.27 -10.73
N LEU A 182 -7.07 -5.65 -11.92
CA LEU A 182 -6.36 -6.15 -13.09
C LEU A 182 -4.84 -5.86 -13.04
N LEU A 183 -4.44 -4.82 -12.30
CA LEU A 183 -3.03 -4.47 -12.08
C LEU A 183 -2.36 -5.34 -11.01
N PHE A 184 -3.07 -5.69 -9.93
CA PHE A 184 -2.56 -6.64 -8.93
C PHE A 184 -2.24 -8.00 -9.57
N LEU A 185 -3.12 -8.47 -10.47
CA LEU A 185 -2.93 -9.75 -11.17
C LEU A 185 -1.72 -9.73 -12.13
N LEU A 186 -1.32 -8.56 -12.63
CA LEU A 186 -0.16 -8.41 -13.52
C LEU A 186 1.15 -8.15 -12.78
N ILE A 187 1.12 -7.36 -11.68
CA ILE A 187 2.33 -6.91 -10.98
C ILE A 187 2.83 -7.95 -9.96
N ILE A 188 1.92 -8.59 -9.22
CA ILE A 188 2.29 -9.59 -8.20
C ILE A 188 3.18 -10.71 -8.76
N PRO A 189 2.86 -11.37 -9.89
CA PRO A 189 3.71 -12.45 -10.40
C PRO A 189 5.10 -11.95 -10.79
N VAL A 190 5.22 -10.75 -11.36
CA VAL A 190 6.51 -10.15 -11.72
C VAL A 190 7.36 -9.90 -10.47
N VAL A 191 6.76 -9.36 -9.41
CA VAL A 191 7.45 -9.12 -8.14
C VAL A 191 7.95 -10.44 -7.53
N ILE A 192 7.11 -11.48 -7.51
CA ILE A 192 7.50 -12.79 -6.97
C ILE A 192 8.67 -13.38 -7.76
N VAL A 193 8.65 -13.28 -9.10
CA VAL A 193 9.74 -13.76 -9.96
C VAL A 193 11.04 -13.00 -9.68
N ILE A 194 10.99 -11.67 -9.57
CA ILE A 194 12.18 -10.84 -9.29
C ILE A 194 12.77 -11.19 -7.93
N VAL A 195 11.94 -11.27 -6.87
CA VAL A 195 12.40 -11.63 -5.53
C VAL A 195 13.01 -13.04 -5.52
N GLY A 196 12.42 -13.99 -6.24
CA GLY A 196 12.96 -15.35 -6.39
C GLY A 196 14.34 -15.37 -7.03
N ILE A 197 14.54 -14.62 -8.13
CA ILE A 197 15.84 -14.52 -8.80
C ILE A 197 16.88 -13.88 -7.87
N LEU A 198 16.52 -12.80 -7.18
CA LEU A 198 17.42 -12.12 -6.24
C LEU A 198 17.82 -13.04 -5.08
N ALA A 199 16.87 -13.78 -4.50
CA ALA A 199 17.13 -14.74 -3.43
C ALA A 199 18.04 -15.88 -3.91
N ALA A 200 17.80 -16.42 -5.11
CA ALA A 200 18.63 -17.49 -5.68
C ALA A 200 20.11 -17.08 -5.85
N ILE A 201 20.38 -15.81 -6.14
CA ILE A 201 21.75 -15.28 -6.23
C ILE A 201 22.32 -14.99 -4.84
N ALA A 202 21.51 -14.42 -3.94
CA ALA A 202 21.97 -13.95 -2.64
C ALA A 202 22.25 -15.08 -1.63
N ILE A 203 21.42 -16.13 -1.59
CA ILE A 203 21.54 -17.24 -0.63
C ILE A 203 22.92 -17.91 -0.67
N PRO A 204 23.44 -18.40 -1.82
CA PRO A 204 24.73 -19.10 -1.84
C PRO A 204 25.91 -18.19 -1.46
N GLN A 205 25.81 -16.88 -1.76
CA GLN A 205 26.83 -15.92 -1.36
C GLN A 205 26.81 -15.68 0.16
N PHE A 206 25.62 -15.58 0.73
CA PHE A 206 25.45 -15.38 2.16
C PHE A 206 25.91 -16.61 2.97
N THR A 207 25.63 -17.83 2.50
CA THR A 207 26.09 -19.05 3.17
C THR A 207 27.62 -19.16 3.13
N ALA A 208 28.26 -18.87 1.99
CA ALA A 208 29.72 -18.87 1.89
C ALA A 208 30.37 -17.78 2.77
N TYR A 209 29.72 -16.63 2.90
CA TYR A 209 30.18 -15.56 3.79
C TYR A 209 30.10 -15.98 5.27
N GLN A 210 29.01 -16.63 5.68
CA GLN A 210 28.88 -17.16 7.04
C GLN A 210 29.93 -18.24 7.35
N GLN A 211 30.13 -19.19 6.43
CA GLN A 211 31.16 -20.24 6.59
C GLN A 211 32.55 -19.63 6.82
N LYS A 212 32.94 -18.64 6.02
CA LYS A 212 34.24 -17.97 6.16
C LYS A 212 34.38 -17.21 7.49
N ALA A 213 33.30 -16.61 7.98
CA ALA A 213 33.30 -15.94 9.28
C ALA A 213 33.51 -16.96 10.41
N ASN A 214 32.81 -18.09 10.36
CA ASN A 214 32.92 -19.16 11.33
C ASN A 214 34.30 -19.85 11.28
N ASP A 215 34.87 -20.04 10.09
CA ASP A 215 36.25 -20.51 9.91
C ASP A 215 37.25 -19.55 10.59
N THR A 216 37.03 -18.24 10.49
CA THR A 216 37.87 -17.24 11.15
C THR A 216 37.77 -17.32 12.68
N ILE A 217 36.57 -17.61 13.20
CA ILE A 217 36.34 -17.80 14.63
C ILE A 217 37.09 -19.05 15.12
N ALA A 218 36.96 -20.19 14.43
CA ALA A 218 37.69 -21.42 14.75
C ALA A 218 39.21 -21.19 14.77
N ARG A 219 39.74 -20.53 13.74
CA ARG A 219 41.17 -20.16 13.69
C ARG A 219 41.60 -19.29 14.87
N SER A 220 40.80 -18.30 15.25
CA SER A 220 41.12 -17.42 16.38
C SER A 220 41.08 -18.14 17.72
N ALA A 221 40.14 -19.08 17.92
CA ALA A 221 40.04 -19.89 19.12
C ALA A 221 41.27 -20.80 19.25
N LEU A 222 41.70 -21.43 18.15
CA LEU A 222 42.91 -22.24 18.11
C LEU A 222 44.15 -21.45 18.52
N THR A 223 44.40 -20.29 17.89
CA THR A 223 45.59 -19.47 18.21
C THR A 223 45.56 -18.96 19.66
N THR A 224 44.37 -18.65 20.18
CA THR A 224 44.20 -18.25 21.57
C THR A 224 44.55 -19.39 22.52
N CYS A 225 44.06 -20.60 22.26
CA CYS A 225 44.37 -21.79 23.08
C CYS A 225 45.85 -22.17 22.98
N GLN A 226 46.42 -22.12 21.77
CA GLN A 226 47.85 -22.35 21.54
C GLN A 226 48.71 -21.42 22.41
N THR A 227 48.36 -20.13 22.43
CA THR A 227 49.05 -19.14 23.28
C THR A 227 48.97 -19.52 24.76
N GLN A 228 47.83 -20.03 25.23
CA GLN A 228 47.69 -20.48 26.63
C GLN A 228 48.55 -21.71 26.95
N ILE A 229 48.64 -22.67 26.03
CA ILE A 229 49.50 -23.85 26.18
C ILE A 229 50.97 -23.45 26.26
N GLU A 230 51.41 -22.55 25.38
CA GLU A 230 52.79 -22.07 25.39
C GLU A 230 53.12 -21.27 26.67
N ILE A 231 52.18 -20.46 27.16
CA ILE A 231 52.31 -19.79 28.46
C ILE A 231 52.47 -20.83 29.58
N TYR A 232 51.64 -21.88 29.60
CA TYR A 232 51.73 -22.93 30.60
C TYR A 232 53.08 -23.66 30.57
N PHE A 233 53.59 -23.96 29.37
CA PHE A 233 54.90 -24.60 29.19
C PHE A 233 56.04 -23.72 29.72
N VAL A 234 56.00 -22.41 29.51
CA VAL A 234 56.99 -21.47 30.05
C VAL A 234 56.99 -21.51 31.59
N ASP A 235 55.83 -21.64 32.22
CA ASP A 235 55.70 -21.63 33.68
C ASP A 235 56.09 -22.97 34.33
N HIS A 236 55.76 -24.11 33.70
CA HIS A 236 55.90 -25.45 34.31
C HIS A 236 57.01 -26.31 33.69
N GLY A 237 57.51 -25.96 32.51
CA GLY A 237 58.49 -26.74 31.75
C GLY A 237 57.94 -28.03 31.13
N THR A 238 56.63 -28.26 31.19
CA THR A 238 55.94 -29.44 30.65
C THR A 238 54.59 -29.04 30.06
N TYR A 239 54.15 -29.74 29.01
CA TYR A 239 52.83 -29.52 28.42
C TYR A 239 51.69 -30.02 29.33
N PRO A 240 50.49 -29.39 29.28
CA PRO A 240 49.32 -29.86 30.03
C PRO A 240 48.96 -31.29 29.64
N LEU A 241 48.76 -32.15 30.64
CA LEU A 241 48.36 -33.55 30.48
C LEU A 241 46.94 -33.82 30.98
N ASP A 242 46.27 -32.80 31.52
CA ASP A 242 44.90 -32.92 32.02
C ASP A 242 44.05 -31.68 31.67
N THR A 243 42.77 -31.91 31.40
CA THR A 243 41.77 -30.86 31.11
C THR A 243 41.69 -29.76 32.17
N SER A 244 41.94 -30.06 33.44
CA SER A 244 41.86 -29.09 34.54
C SER A 244 43.02 -28.07 34.53
N GLN A 245 44.12 -28.38 33.84
CA GLN A 245 45.31 -27.54 33.75
C GLN A 245 45.20 -26.48 32.64
N LEU A 246 44.27 -26.65 31.70
CA LEU A 246 44.12 -25.81 30.53
C LEU A 246 42.66 -25.38 30.34
N GLN A 247 42.41 -24.08 30.35
CA GLN A 247 41.06 -23.52 30.18
C GLN A 247 40.95 -22.72 28.88
N CYS A 248 40.96 -23.44 27.76
CA CYS A 248 40.70 -22.83 26.46
C CYS A 248 39.21 -22.48 26.33
N GLN A 249 38.93 -21.20 26.07
CA GLN A 249 37.57 -20.75 25.80
C GLN A 249 37.19 -21.10 24.36
N THR A 250 36.15 -21.91 24.18
CA THR A 250 35.59 -22.27 22.88
C THR A 250 34.22 -21.62 22.69
N PRO A 251 33.99 -20.91 21.58
CA PRO A 251 32.65 -20.44 21.20
C PRO A 251 31.65 -21.60 20.98
N ASP A 252 30.34 -21.32 21.07
CA ASP A 252 29.24 -22.30 21.05
C ASP A 252 29.11 -23.15 19.75
N ASP A 253 29.93 -22.90 18.73
CA ASP A 253 29.92 -23.55 17.40
C ASP A 253 31.32 -24.05 16.99
N VAL A 254 32.28 -24.08 17.93
CA VAL A 254 33.67 -24.49 17.69
C VAL A 254 34.04 -25.68 18.56
N SER A 255 34.56 -26.71 17.91
CA SER A 255 35.16 -27.88 18.53
C SER A 255 36.67 -27.74 18.48
N LEU A 256 37.33 -27.84 19.64
CA LEU A 256 38.78 -27.73 19.77
C LEU A 256 39.32 -29.02 20.39
N PHE A 257 40.18 -29.71 19.66
CA PHE A 257 40.82 -30.95 20.07
C PHE A 257 42.28 -30.69 20.39
N TYR A 258 42.69 -31.08 21.60
CA TYR A 258 44.08 -31.05 22.03
C TYR A 258 44.59 -32.49 22.14
N LEU A 259 45.54 -32.84 21.27
CA LEU A 259 46.21 -34.12 21.24
C LEU A 259 47.63 -33.95 21.76
N VAL A 260 48.00 -34.66 22.82
CA VAL A 260 49.32 -34.57 23.44
C VAL A 260 50.14 -35.83 23.17
N TYR A 261 51.41 -35.67 22.77
CA TYR A 261 52.34 -36.76 22.51
C TYR A 261 53.40 -36.82 23.60
N GLY A 262 52.99 -37.11 24.83
CA GLY A 262 53.86 -37.09 26.01
C GLY A 262 54.41 -35.70 26.32
N SER A 263 55.68 -35.59 26.72
CA SER A 263 56.35 -34.31 27.00
C SER A 263 56.93 -33.62 25.76
N GLU A 264 56.92 -34.30 24.61
CA GLU A 264 57.73 -33.92 23.44
C GLU A 264 56.97 -33.08 22.41
N GLY A 265 55.65 -32.94 22.54
CA GLY A 265 54.87 -32.04 21.70
C GLY A 265 53.36 -32.26 21.77
N TYR A 266 52.64 -31.38 21.08
CA TYR A 266 51.19 -31.41 20.99
C TYR A 266 50.72 -31.05 19.57
N GLN A 267 49.48 -31.39 19.29
CA GLN A 267 48.73 -30.96 18.11
C GLN A 267 47.37 -30.41 18.53
N LEU A 268 47.05 -29.22 18.03
CA LEU A 268 45.73 -28.62 18.16
C LEU A 268 44.98 -28.73 16.84
N ILE A 269 43.70 -29.09 16.94
CA ILE A 269 42.77 -29.11 15.81
C ILE A 269 41.54 -28.31 16.18
N SER A 270 41.15 -27.35 15.34
CA SER A 270 39.93 -26.57 15.51
C SER A 270 39.01 -26.71 14.31
N LEU A 271 37.75 -26.95 14.60
CA LEU A 271 36.68 -27.17 13.65
C LEU A 271 35.51 -26.28 14.06
N SER A 272 34.85 -25.63 13.11
CA SER A 272 33.54 -25.03 13.36
C SER A 272 32.47 -25.89 12.72
N ASP A 273 31.36 -26.14 13.42
CA ASP A 273 30.22 -26.91 12.92
C ASP A 273 29.65 -26.28 11.65
N SER A 274 29.51 -24.96 11.68
CA SER A 274 29.02 -24.14 10.57
C SER A 274 30.13 -23.64 9.63
N GLY A 275 31.39 -24.04 9.89
CA GLY A 275 32.57 -23.75 9.09
C GLY A 275 32.77 -24.75 7.94
N SER A 276 33.68 -24.41 7.03
CA SER A 276 34.05 -25.25 5.88
C SER A 276 35.43 -25.89 6.01
N LYS A 277 36.26 -25.40 6.94
CA LYS A 277 37.66 -25.76 7.06
C LYS A 277 38.02 -26.26 8.45
N ALA A 278 39.07 -27.07 8.49
CA ALA A 278 39.76 -27.47 9.69
C ALA A 278 41.06 -26.67 9.82
N PHE A 279 41.39 -26.28 11.03
CA PHE A 279 42.63 -25.58 11.34
C PHE A 279 43.49 -26.45 12.23
N LEU A 280 44.76 -26.59 11.86
CA LEU A 280 45.73 -27.41 12.59
C LEU A 280 46.94 -26.56 12.96
N SER A 281 47.47 -26.77 14.16
CA SER A 281 48.74 -26.20 14.57
C SER A 281 49.47 -27.15 15.49
N ASN A 282 50.79 -27.19 15.36
CA ASN A 282 51.70 -27.92 16.23
C ASN A 282 52.68 -26.95 16.90
N GLN A 283 53.46 -27.47 17.84
CA GLN A 283 54.50 -26.70 18.54
C GLN A 283 55.55 -26.06 17.61
N ASN A 284 55.83 -26.68 16.46
CA ASN A 284 56.92 -26.25 15.56
C ASN A 284 56.45 -25.26 14.48
N GLN A 285 55.15 -24.96 14.41
CA GLN A 285 54.55 -24.12 13.39
C GLN A 285 54.13 -22.77 13.96
N THR A 286 54.73 -21.72 13.41
CA THR A 286 54.34 -20.33 13.65
C THR A 286 53.05 -19.93 12.94
N GLU A 287 52.62 -20.68 11.93
CA GLU A 287 51.39 -20.43 11.17
C GLU A 287 50.41 -21.60 11.30
N VAL A 288 49.11 -21.28 11.29
CA VAL A 288 48.03 -22.27 11.36
C VAL A 288 47.78 -22.82 9.96
N ASP A 289 47.91 -24.13 9.80
CA ASP A 289 47.62 -24.81 8.55
C ASP A 289 46.10 -25.01 8.38
N GLU A 290 45.66 -24.95 7.13
CA GLU A 290 44.25 -25.02 6.75
C GLU A 290 43.98 -26.23 5.87
N PHE A 291 42.99 -27.04 6.25
CA PHE A 291 42.63 -28.28 5.56
C PHE A 291 41.12 -28.39 5.31
N GLU A 292 40.72 -29.26 4.39
CA GLU A 292 39.31 -29.59 4.17
C GLU A 292 38.73 -30.29 5.40
N LYS A 293 37.64 -29.74 5.94
CA LYS A 293 36.99 -30.20 7.17
C LYS A 293 36.64 -31.70 7.13
N SER A 294 36.07 -32.17 6.02
CA SER A 294 35.62 -33.56 5.88
C SER A 294 36.72 -34.60 6.03
N ILE A 295 37.94 -34.30 5.57
CA ILE A 295 39.08 -35.22 5.67
C ILE A 295 39.52 -35.36 7.14
N ILE A 296 39.59 -34.23 7.83
CA ILE A 296 40.02 -34.18 9.23
C ILE A 296 38.96 -34.78 10.16
N GLU A 297 37.67 -34.54 9.90
CA GLU A 297 36.58 -35.16 10.66
C GLU A 297 36.57 -36.68 10.51
N GLU A 298 36.80 -37.23 9.31
CA GLU A 298 36.89 -38.68 9.10
C GLU A 298 38.07 -39.27 9.89
N GLU A 299 39.24 -38.63 9.85
CA GLU A 299 40.42 -39.10 10.58
C GLU A 299 40.24 -38.98 12.11
N LEU A 300 39.63 -37.88 12.58
CA LEU A 300 39.31 -37.68 14.01
C LEU A 300 38.29 -38.71 14.49
N ALA A 301 37.22 -38.95 13.74
CA ALA A 301 36.21 -39.93 14.09
C ALA A 301 36.81 -41.34 14.18
N ALA A 302 37.75 -41.69 13.29
CA ALA A 302 38.45 -42.97 13.34
C ALA A 302 39.37 -43.12 14.58
N ARG A 303 39.90 -42.01 15.12
CA ARG A 303 40.82 -42.03 16.27
C ARG A 303 40.12 -41.90 17.62
N VAL A 304 39.10 -41.05 17.72
CA VAL A 304 38.49 -40.61 19.00
C VAL A 304 37.03 -41.07 19.13
N GLY A 305 36.39 -41.51 18.04
CA GLY A 305 34.98 -41.89 17.98
C GLY A 305 34.06 -40.72 17.62
N GLU A 306 32.98 -41.02 16.90
CA GLU A 306 32.06 -40.03 16.30
C GLU A 306 31.27 -39.22 17.36
N GLU A 307 31.16 -39.72 18.59
CA GLU A 307 30.43 -39.08 19.70
C GLU A 307 31.13 -37.81 20.24
N VAL A 308 32.41 -37.60 19.92
CA VAL A 308 33.24 -36.49 20.45
C VAL A 308 33.28 -35.28 19.51
N LEU A 309 32.61 -35.32 18.37
CA LEU A 309 32.50 -34.20 17.41
C LEU A 309 31.45 -33.15 17.82
N THR A 310 31.31 -32.89 19.12
CA THR A 310 30.38 -31.86 19.64
C THR A 310 31.13 -30.56 19.92
N PRO A 311 30.49 -29.38 19.80
CA PRO A 311 31.12 -28.12 20.15
C PRO A 311 31.66 -28.12 21.58
N GLY A 312 32.89 -27.63 21.76
CA GLY A 312 33.56 -27.62 23.05
C GLY A 312 35.05 -27.93 22.96
N PHE A 313 35.68 -27.94 24.14
CA PHE A 313 37.08 -28.32 24.30
C PHE A 313 37.19 -29.81 24.64
N HIS A 314 37.96 -30.54 23.84
CA HIS A 314 38.17 -31.97 23.99
C HIS A 314 39.66 -32.27 24.15
N PHE A 315 39.97 -33.02 25.19
CA PHE A 315 41.33 -33.50 25.46
C PHE A 315 41.43 -34.96 25.05
N VAL A 316 42.43 -35.28 24.24
CA VAL A 316 42.65 -36.61 23.68
C VAL A 316 44.08 -37.04 24.01
N GLU A 317 44.20 -38.16 24.75
CA GLU A 317 45.46 -38.81 25.11
C GLU A 317 45.82 -39.94 24.12
#